data_AF-A0A1Q3C5Y0-F1
#
_entry.id   AF-A0A1Q3C5Y0-F1
#
_cell.length_a   1.000
_cell.length_b   1.000
_cell.length_c   1.000
_cell.angle_alpha   90.00
_cell.angle_beta   90.00
_cell.angle_gamma   90.00
#
_symmetry.space_group_name_H-M   'P 1'
#
loop_
_entity.id
_entity.type
_entity.pdbx_description
1 polymer ?
#
loop_
_entity_poly.entity_id
_entity_poly.type
_entity_poly.pdbx_seq_one_letter_code
_entity_poly.pdbx_strand_id
1 'polypeptide(L)'
;EVEGFHPNQILSILYPNDPNVHPNMSLTTNRLSVDHRLLHHLIVHQILPTGGGHAKLSRMQVFIMWCIISKIEFCFPLLILKTMVRAFSQKKSVLPYGSLLTLVFLHYHIPLDAEISTKLKKEDTYNKSTLNRMG
;
A
#
# COMPACT_ATOMS: atom_id res chain seq x y z
N GLU A 1 5.23 13.43 15.67
CA GLU A 1 5.84 12.11 15.37
C GLU A 1 4.94 11.03 15.95
N VAL A 2 4.94 9.81 15.39
CA VAL A 2 4.18 8.69 15.98
C VAL A 2 5.05 8.10 17.08
N GLU A 3 4.52 8.01 18.29
CA GLU A 3 5.23 7.48 19.45
C GLU A 3 5.72 6.05 19.18
N GLY A 4 7.01 5.78 19.37
CA GLY A 4 7.64 4.48 19.08
C GLY A 4 8.02 4.22 17.61
N PHE A 5 7.63 5.08 16.66
CA PHE A 5 8.08 4.92 15.27
C PHE A 5 9.47 5.54 15.09
N HIS A 6 10.51 4.71 15.18
CA HIS A 6 11.83 5.08 14.72
C HIS A 6 12.07 4.50 13.32
N PRO A 7 12.25 5.34 12.28
CA PRO A 7 12.52 4.88 10.92
C PRO A 7 13.68 3.89 10.84
N ASN A 8 14.62 3.94 11.77
CA ASN A 8 15.79 3.06 11.83
C ASN A 8 15.45 1.65 12.32
N GLN A 9 14.43 1.49 13.17
CA GLN A 9 14.01 0.18 13.69
C GLN A 9 13.28 -0.66 12.64
N ILE A 10 12.55 -0.03 11.72
CA ILE A 10 11.96 -0.77 10.59
C ILE A 10 13.01 -1.20 9.57
N LEU A 11 14.12 -0.47 9.43
CA LEU A 11 15.13 -0.85 8.44
C LEU A 11 15.74 -2.23 8.70
N SER A 12 15.99 -2.59 9.97
CA SER A 12 16.48 -3.93 10.32
C SER A 12 15.44 -5.03 10.09
N ILE A 13 14.14 -4.69 10.15
CA ILE A 13 13.06 -5.62 9.82
C ILE A 13 12.96 -5.83 8.31
N LEU A 14 13.04 -4.76 7.53
CA LEU A 14 12.92 -4.82 6.07
C LEU A 14 14.18 -5.38 5.39
N TYR A 15 15.35 -5.13 5.96
CA TYR A 15 16.67 -5.47 5.41
C TYR A 15 17.56 -6.14 6.48
N PRO A 16 17.18 -7.33 6.99
CA PRO A 16 17.87 -7.96 8.12
C PRO A 16 19.34 -8.31 7.87
N ASN A 17 19.76 -8.44 6.59
CA ASN A 17 21.09 -8.92 6.20
C ASN A 17 21.87 -7.92 5.33
N ASP A 18 21.43 -6.66 5.18
CA ASP A 18 22.16 -5.66 4.37
C ASP A 18 23.03 -4.78 5.30
N PRO A 19 24.37 -4.89 5.24
CA PRO A 19 25.27 -4.12 6.10
C PRO A 19 25.32 -2.62 5.73
N ASN A 20 24.77 -2.23 4.59
CA ASN A 20 24.77 -0.83 4.12
C ASN A 20 23.52 -0.04 4.54
N VAL A 21 22.71 -0.62 5.43
CA VAL A 21 21.46 -0.03 5.87
C VAL A 21 21.72 1.16 6.80
N HIS A 22 21.30 2.34 6.38
CA HIS A 22 21.44 3.56 7.18
C HIS A 22 20.22 4.49 7.03
N PRO A 23 19.94 5.36 8.02
CA PRO A 23 18.71 6.18 8.08
C PRO A 23 18.40 7.01 6.84
N ASN A 24 19.45 7.48 6.16
CA ASN A 24 19.35 8.37 5.00
C ASN A 24 19.39 7.64 3.65
N MET A 25 19.32 6.30 3.63
CA MET A 25 19.38 5.56 2.38
C MET A 25 18.05 5.67 1.61
N SER A 26 18.13 5.69 0.28
CA SER A 26 16.94 5.52 -0.55
C SER A 26 16.46 4.08 -0.43
N LEU A 27 15.26 3.90 0.11
CA LEU A 27 14.63 2.58 0.24
C LEU A 27 14.04 2.18 -1.11
N THR A 28 14.52 1.07 -1.66
CA THR A 28 14.09 0.54 -2.95
C THR A 28 13.45 -0.83 -2.79
N THR A 29 12.44 -1.09 -3.63
CA THR A 29 11.63 -2.31 -3.63
C THR A 29 12.43 -3.56 -4.02
N ASN A 30 13.39 -3.43 -4.93
CA ASN A 30 14.22 -4.55 -5.38
C ASN A 30 15.12 -5.17 -4.29
N ARG A 31 15.34 -4.46 -3.18
CA ARG A 31 16.11 -4.96 -2.03
C ARG A 31 15.25 -5.67 -0.99
N LEU A 32 13.93 -5.62 -1.12
CA LEU A 32 13.00 -6.26 -0.19
C LEU A 32 12.87 -7.77 -0.48
N SER A 33 12.57 -8.56 0.56
CA SER A 33 12.15 -9.95 0.38
C SER A 33 10.90 -10.05 -0.50
N VAL A 34 10.61 -11.23 -1.05
CA VAL A 34 9.38 -11.45 -1.85
C VAL A 34 8.12 -11.06 -1.06
N ASP A 35 8.05 -11.44 0.21
CA ASP A 35 6.89 -11.15 1.06
C ASP A 35 6.73 -9.66 1.33
N HIS A 36 7.85 -8.96 1.59
CA HIS A 36 7.83 -7.50 1.77
C HIS A 36 7.49 -6.76 0.47
N ARG A 37 7.89 -7.27 -0.70
CA ARG A 37 7.48 -6.72 -2.01
C ARG A 37 5.99 -6.92 -2.24
N LEU A 38 5.43 -8.08 -1.90
CA LEU A 38 4.00 -8.33 -1.98
C LEU A 38 3.22 -7.40 -1.03
N LEU A 39 3.70 -7.22 0.20
CA LEU A 39 3.11 -6.29 1.16
C LEU A 39 3.16 -4.85 0.66
N HIS A 40 4.31 -4.40 0.14
CA HIS A 40 4.44 -3.07 -0.46
C HIS A 40 3.48 -2.90 -1.64
N HIS A 41 3.37 -3.90 -2.52
CA HIS A 41 2.44 -3.88 -3.64
C HIS A 41 0.98 -3.75 -3.17
N LEU A 42 0.57 -4.51 -2.15
CA LEU A 42 -0.75 -4.38 -1.52
C LEU A 42 -0.96 -2.96 -0.96
N ILE A 43 0.05 -2.40 -0.31
CA ILE A 43 -0.04 -1.05 0.25
C ILE A 43 -0.23 -0.01 -0.85
N VAL A 44 0.59 -0.02 -1.90
CA VAL A 44 0.52 1.03 -2.94
C VAL A 44 -0.69 0.95 -3.84
N HIS A 45 -1.41 -0.17 -3.86
CA HIS A 45 -2.62 -0.35 -4.67
C HIS A 45 -3.91 -0.33 -3.85
N GLN A 46 -3.90 -0.80 -2.60
CA GLN A 46 -5.14 -0.99 -1.82
C GLN A 46 -5.23 -0.13 -0.56
N ILE A 47 -4.11 0.07 0.16
CA ILE A 47 -4.13 0.75 1.47
C ILE A 47 -3.82 2.26 1.33
N LEU A 48 -2.77 2.57 0.58
CA LEU A 48 -2.32 3.91 0.25
C LEU A 48 -2.12 4.01 -1.28
N PRO A 49 -3.21 4.04 -2.05
CA PRO A 49 -3.15 4.17 -3.50
C PRO A 49 -2.42 5.46 -3.90
N THR A 50 -1.24 5.30 -4.48
CA THR A 50 -0.40 6.40 -4.99
C THR A 50 -0.20 6.26 -6.49
N GLY A 51 -0.23 7.38 -7.22
CA GLY A 51 0.18 7.40 -8.63
C GLY A 51 1.69 7.56 -8.75
N GLY A 52 2.25 7.12 -9.89
CA GLY A 52 3.68 7.23 -10.20
C GLY A 52 4.43 5.91 -10.06
N GLY A 53 5.76 5.95 -10.18
CA GLY A 53 6.60 4.75 -10.08
C GLY A 53 6.69 4.19 -8.66
N HIS A 54 6.74 2.87 -8.53
CA HIS A 54 6.77 2.16 -7.24
C HIS A 54 8.17 1.66 -6.85
N ALA A 55 9.23 2.02 -7.58
CA ALA A 55 10.59 1.54 -7.32
C ALA A 55 11.21 2.02 -5.99
N LYS A 56 10.68 3.13 -5.44
CA LYS A 56 11.13 3.72 -4.17
C LYS A 56 10.01 3.72 -3.15
N LEU A 57 10.36 3.48 -1.89
CA LEU A 57 9.41 3.51 -0.79
C LEU A 57 9.32 4.92 -0.20
N SER A 58 8.10 5.43 -0.07
CA SER A 58 7.86 6.67 0.69
C SER A 58 7.84 6.40 2.20
N ARG A 59 8.14 7.43 3.01
CA ARG A 59 8.06 7.31 4.49
C ARG A 59 6.72 6.79 4.98
N MET A 60 5.61 7.15 4.32
CA MET A 60 4.28 6.68 4.70
C MET A 60 4.06 5.20 4.36
N GLN A 61 4.58 4.72 3.22
CA GLN A 61 4.52 3.31 2.87
C GLN A 61 5.33 2.46 3.85
N VAL A 62 6.54 2.93 4.21
CA VAL A 62 7.39 2.31 5.23
C VAL A 62 6.65 2.26 6.58
N PHE A 63 6.04 3.37 7.01
CA PHE A 63 5.24 3.41 8.23
C PHE A 63 4.10 2.37 8.23
N ILE A 64 3.33 2.27 7.15
CA ILE A 64 2.24 1.29 7.05
C ILE A 64 2.78 -0.15 7.04
N MET A 65 3.89 -0.41 6.34
CA MET A 65 4.55 -1.72 6.38
C MET A 65 4.95 -2.10 7.81
N TRP A 66 5.53 -1.16 8.55
CA TRP A 66 5.89 -1.35 9.96
C TRP A 66 4.66 -1.69 10.79
N CYS A 67 3.57 -0.91 10.67
CA CYS A 67 2.35 -1.17 11.40
C CYS A 67 1.81 -2.58 11.14
N ILE A 68 1.80 -3.03 9.89
CA ILE A 68 1.29 -4.37 9.54
C ILE A 68 2.22 -5.48 10.07
N ILE A 69 3.53 -5.36 9.88
CA ILE A 69 4.51 -6.38 10.31
C ILE A 69 4.55 -6.47 11.85
N SER A 70 4.55 -5.32 12.53
CA SER A 70 4.59 -5.22 13.98
C SER A 70 3.22 -5.36 14.63
N LYS A 71 2.14 -5.57 13.86
CA LYS A 71 0.75 -5.68 14.33
C LYS A 71 0.30 -4.46 15.17
N ILE A 72 0.78 -3.28 14.79
CA ILE A 72 0.40 -2.02 15.41
C ILE A 72 -0.84 -1.48 14.68
N GLU A 73 -1.88 -1.20 15.43
CA GLU A 73 -3.09 -0.62 14.90
C GLU A 73 -2.83 0.80 14.38
N PHE A 74 -3.46 1.12 13.25
CA PHE A 74 -3.45 2.48 12.71
C PHE A 74 -4.86 2.83 12.23
N CYS A 75 -5.19 4.12 12.23
CA CYS A 75 -6.51 4.59 11.83
C CYS A 75 -6.67 4.54 10.30
N PHE A 76 -7.03 3.36 9.78
CA PHE A 76 -7.25 3.16 8.35
C PHE A 76 -8.40 4.03 7.77
N PRO A 77 -9.54 4.24 8.46
CA PRO A 77 -10.58 5.16 7.98
C PRO A 77 -10.08 6.58 7.75
N LEU A 78 -9.25 7.10 8.67
CA LEU A 78 -8.65 8.43 8.50
C LEU A 78 -7.70 8.48 7.30
N LEU A 79 -6.95 7.40 7.04
CA LEU A 79 -6.08 7.30 5.87
C LEU A 79 -6.88 7.34 4.56
N ILE A 80 -8.00 6.63 4.50
CA ILE A 80 -8.93 6.63 3.37
C ILE A 80 -9.42 8.06 3.11
N LEU A 81 -9.97 8.72 4.14
CA LEU A 81 -10.50 10.08 4.04
C LEU A 81 -9.43 11.07 3.55
N LYS A 82 -8.23 11.05 4.16
CA LYS A 82 -7.13 11.95 3.75
C LYS A 82 -6.72 11.72 2.30
N THR A 83 -6.67 10.47 1.86
CA THR A 83 -6.26 10.11 0.50
C THR A 83 -7.34 10.51 -0.52
N MET A 84 -8.63 10.33 -0.20
CA MET A 84 -9.75 10.77 -1.03
C MET A 84 -9.83 12.30 -1.14
N VAL A 85 -9.71 13.02 -0.02
CA VAL A 85 -9.66 14.50 -0.01
C VAL A 85 -8.51 15.00 -0.86
N ARG A 86 -7.32 14.39 -0.73
CA ARG A 86 -6.16 14.74 -1.57
C ARG A 86 -6.45 14.49 -3.06
N ALA A 87 -7.03 13.35 -3.43
CA ALA A 87 -7.37 13.06 -4.82
C ALA A 87 -8.34 14.09 -5.41
N PHE A 88 -9.35 14.48 -4.62
CA PHE A 88 -10.31 15.53 -4.96
C PHE A 88 -9.61 16.89 -5.14
N SER A 89 -8.79 17.32 -4.18
CA SER A 89 -8.05 18.60 -4.27
C SER A 89 -7.09 18.64 -5.46
N GLN A 90 -6.51 17.49 -5.83
CA GLN A 90 -5.64 17.36 -6.99
C GLN A 90 -6.39 17.22 -8.32
N LYS A 91 -7.73 17.31 -8.32
CA LYS A 91 -8.59 17.17 -9.51
C LYS A 91 -8.30 15.90 -10.31
N LYS A 92 -8.01 14.79 -9.61
CA LYS A 92 -7.86 13.49 -10.28
C LYS A 92 -9.20 13.06 -10.86
N SER A 93 -9.16 12.43 -12.04
CA SER A 93 -10.36 11.91 -12.70
C SER A 93 -11.01 10.73 -11.96
N VAL A 94 -10.25 10.04 -11.09
CA VAL A 94 -10.70 8.85 -10.38
C VAL A 94 -10.47 9.01 -8.88
N LEU A 95 -11.50 8.70 -8.10
CA LEU A 95 -11.44 8.63 -6.66
C LEU A 95 -10.85 7.26 -6.25
N PRO A 96 -9.84 7.22 -5.37
CA PRO A 96 -9.24 5.96 -4.94
C PRO A 96 -10.22 5.11 -4.10
N TYR A 97 -9.84 3.85 -3.87
CA TYR A 97 -10.55 2.86 -3.05
C TYR A 97 -11.87 2.31 -3.62
N GLY A 98 -12.07 2.34 -4.94
CA GLY A 98 -13.27 1.78 -5.59
C GLY A 98 -13.67 0.40 -5.04
N SER A 99 -12.76 -0.58 -5.06
CA SER A 99 -13.04 -1.95 -4.57
C SER A 99 -13.46 -2.00 -3.10
N LEU A 100 -12.81 -1.21 -2.24
CA LEU A 100 -13.13 -1.17 -0.81
C LEU A 100 -14.49 -0.48 -0.57
N LEU A 101 -14.75 0.62 -1.26
CA LEU A 101 -16.00 1.36 -1.17
C LEU A 101 -17.18 0.52 -1.68
N THR A 102 -17.00 -0.24 -2.76
CA THR A 102 -18.00 -1.21 -3.25
C THR A 102 -18.39 -2.22 -2.16
N LEU A 103 -17.41 -2.75 -1.41
CA LEU A 103 -17.70 -3.67 -0.30
C LEU A 103 -18.48 -2.98 0.83
N VAL A 104 -18.11 -1.74 1.17
CA VAL A 104 -18.84 -0.94 2.17
C VAL A 104 -20.27 -0.67 1.72
N PHE A 105 -20.47 -0.24 0.47
CA PHE A 105 -21.78 0.03 -0.11
C PHE A 105 -22.67 -1.21 -0.09
N LEU A 106 -22.12 -2.36 -0.46
CA LEU A 106 -22.83 -3.64 -0.41
C LEU A 106 -23.23 -4.00 1.03
N HIS A 107 -22.35 -3.80 2.01
CA HIS A 107 -22.64 -4.04 3.42
C HIS A 107 -23.79 -3.17 3.95
N TYR A 108 -23.89 -1.92 3.48
CA TYR A 108 -24.95 -0.99 3.85
C TYR A 108 -26.16 -1.02 2.90
N HIS A 109 -26.27 -2.01 2.02
CA HIS A 109 -27.36 -2.16 1.05
C HIS A 109 -27.56 -0.94 0.14
N ILE A 110 -26.50 -0.22 -0.18
CA ILE A 110 -26.52 0.85 -1.17
C ILE A 110 -26.59 0.20 -2.57
N PRO A 111 -27.58 0.54 -3.40
CA PRO A 111 -27.72 -0.06 -4.73
C PRO A 111 -26.51 0.22 -5.62
N LEU A 112 -26.05 -0.82 -6.33
CA LEU A 112 -24.95 -0.76 -7.30
C LEU A 112 -25.39 -1.15 -8.72
N ASP A 113 -26.70 -1.18 -8.99
CA ASP A 113 -27.27 -1.70 -10.24
C ASP A 113 -26.87 -0.89 -11.48
N ALA A 114 -26.45 0.35 -11.28
CA ALA A 114 -25.93 1.22 -12.34
C ALA A 114 -24.43 0.98 -12.65
N GLU A 115 -23.72 0.20 -11.84
CA GLU A 115 -22.29 -0.05 -11.98
C GLU A 115 -21.99 -1.31 -12.82
N ILE A 116 -20.95 -1.24 -13.65
CA ILE A 116 -20.53 -2.39 -14.46
C ILE A 116 -19.54 -3.24 -13.66
N SER A 117 -19.91 -4.49 -13.36
CA SER A 117 -19.02 -5.43 -12.69
C SER A 117 -17.84 -5.81 -13.58
N THR A 118 -16.62 -5.56 -13.08
CA THR A 118 -15.39 -6.03 -13.72
C THR A 118 -15.05 -7.42 -13.22
N LYS A 119 -15.04 -8.41 -14.12
CA LYS A 119 -14.56 -9.77 -13.80
C LYS A 119 -13.05 -9.78 -13.66
N LEU A 120 -12.55 -10.47 -12.63
CA LEU A 120 -11.13 -10.73 -12.47
C LEU A 120 -10.61 -11.53 -13.67
N LYS A 121 -9.44 -11.14 -14.15
CA LYS A 121 -8.71 -11.82 -15.20
C LYS A 121 -7.50 -12.54 -14.61
N LYS A 122 -6.85 -13.38 -15.42
CA LYS A 122 -5.67 -14.14 -14.98
C LYS A 122 -4.52 -13.20 -14.60
N GLU A 123 -4.38 -12.09 -15.31
CA GLU A 123 -3.41 -11.03 -15.06
C GLU A 123 -3.62 -10.29 -13.73
N ASP A 124 -4.82 -10.34 -13.15
CA ASP A 124 -5.12 -9.76 -11.84
C ASP A 124 -4.71 -10.68 -10.68
N THR A 125 -4.19 -11.88 -10.99
CA THR A 125 -3.77 -12.88 -10.00
C THR A 125 -2.25 -12.99 -9.91
N TYR A 126 -1.75 -13.17 -8.69
CA TYR A 126 -0.33 -13.43 -8.48
C TYR A 126 -0.01 -14.89 -8.77
N ASN A 127 0.93 -15.11 -9.68
CA ASN A 127 1.59 -16.40 -9.87
C ASN A 127 3.08 -16.26 -9.56
N LYS A 128 3.82 -17.38 -9.53
CA LYS A 128 5.26 -17.39 -9.22
C LYS A 128 6.09 -16.47 -10.11
N SER A 129 5.77 -16.36 -11.41
CA SER A 129 6.52 -15.48 -12.31
C SER A 129 6.21 -14.00 -12.05
N THR A 130 4.95 -13.65 -11.76
CA THR A 130 4.56 -12.30 -11.35
C THR A 130 5.27 -11.89 -10.06
N LEU A 131 5.31 -12.77 -9.05
CA LEU A 131 5.99 -12.52 -7.78
C LEU A 131 7.49 -12.22 -7.97
N ASN A 132 8.16 -12.96 -8.85
CA ASN A 132 9.58 -12.76 -9.13
C ASN A 132 9.88 -11.45 -9.86
N ARG A 133 8.90 -10.90 -10.60
CA ARG A 133 9.01 -9.66 -11.37
C ARG A 133 8.55 -8.42 -10.61
N MET A 134 7.93 -8.56 -9.44
CA MET A 134 7.60 -7.42 -8.59
C MET A 134 8.89 -6.83 -8.04
N GLY A 135 9.18 -5.55 -8.28
CA GLY A 135 10.44 -4.92 -7.87
C GLY A 135 10.76 -3.69 -8.68
#